data_AF-A0A8C6MM71-F1
#
_entry.id   AF-A0A8C6MM71-F1
#
_cell.length_a   1.000
_cell.length_b   1.000
_cell.length_c   1.000
_cell.angle_alpha   90.00
_cell.angle_beta   90.00
_cell.angle_gamma   90.00
#
_symmetry.space_group_name_H-M   'P 1'
#
loop_
_entity.id
_entity.type
_entity.pdbx_description
1 polymer ?
#
loop_
_entity_poly.entity_id
_entity_poly.type
_entity_poly.pdbx_seq_one_letter_code
_entity_poly.pdbx_strand_id
1 'polypeptide(L)'
;FNFSREVSMASSTSSSSEPQQKKDQLLETVMSRLPGLLFDVLALQDPSQTPQPENIYNLHWCTCNNCREMDSDIERLCCRVAPDDCISKMAYMDYYIIDEGVLRLVRAAWNDIFAIDDAQEPGVQQRQYRHAAYRQFVLWQHGCLRQGNRVVIPSHCVWRIRSTFPDPRGHFTGFRVHCLAA
;
A
#
# COMPACT_ATOMS: atom_id res chain seq x y z
N PHE A 1 -30.80 -21.69 -61.42
CA PHE A 1 -29.46 -21.68 -60.81
C PHE A 1 -29.57 -22.39 -59.46
N ASN A 2 -28.74 -23.43 -59.27
CA ASN A 2 -28.45 -24.19 -58.04
C ASN A 2 -28.42 -23.31 -56.76
N PHE A 3 -28.67 -23.77 -55.52
CA PHE A 3 -28.32 -25.05 -54.88
C PHE A 3 -29.06 -25.16 -53.53
N SER A 4 -29.52 -26.36 -53.15
CA SER A 4 -29.98 -26.69 -51.78
C SER A 4 -28.81 -26.95 -50.83
N ARG A 5 -28.86 -26.47 -49.58
CA ARG A 5 -28.45 -27.22 -48.36
C ARG A 5 -28.68 -26.44 -47.07
N GLU A 6 -29.31 -27.10 -46.11
CA GLU A 6 -29.33 -26.75 -44.68
C GLU A 6 -27.91 -26.77 -44.08
N VAL A 7 -27.63 -25.85 -43.15
CA VAL A 7 -26.73 -26.08 -42.01
C VAL A 7 -27.32 -25.37 -40.80
N SER A 8 -27.75 -26.16 -39.82
CA SER A 8 -27.87 -25.75 -38.43
C SER A 8 -26.47 -25.67 -37.83
N MET A 9 -26.10 -24.57 -37.15
CA MET A 9 -25.15 -24.59 -36.04
C MET A 9 -25.09 -23.26 -35.28
N ALA A 10 -25.04 -23.43 -33.95
CA ALA A 10 -25.01 -22.46 -32.88
C ALA A 10 -24.05 -21.26 -33.06
N SER A 11 -24.54 -20.09 -32.67
CA SER A 11 -23.70 -19.06 -32.06
C SER A 11 -24.16 -18.90 -30.62
N SER A 12 -23.53 -19.69 -29.77
CA SER A 12 -23.65 -19.70 -28.31
C SER A 12 -23.52 -18.30 -27.73
N THR A 13 -24.65 -17.74 -27.27
CA THR A 13 -24.66 -16.71 -26.25
C THR A 13 -24.03 -17.29 -25.00
N SER A 14 -22.84 -16.82 -24.60
CA SER A 14 -22.31 -17.06 -23.27
C SER A 14 -23.15 -16.28 -22.26
N SER A 15 -24.35 -16.77 -21.99
CA SER A 15 -25.17 -16.35 -20.86
C SER A 15 -24.43 -16.76 -19.59
N SER A 16 -23.76 -15.81 -18.95
CA SER A 16 -23.25 -16.02 -17.60
C SER A 16 -24.41 -16.47 -16.72
N SER A 17 -24.28 -17.64 -16.08
CA SER A 17 -25.32 -18.22 -15.24
C SER A 17 -25.76 -17.22 -14.15
N GLU A 18 -27.04 -17.14 -13.80
CA GLU A 18 -27.60 -16.25 -12.75
C GLU A 18 -26.79 -16.19 -11.42
N PRO A 19 -26.16 -17.27 -10.94
CA PRO A 19 -25.26 -17.23 -9.77
C PRO A 19 -23.97 -16.42 -10.00
N GLN A 20 -23.47 -16.36 -11.23
CA GLN A 20 -22.27 -15.62 -11.61
C GLN A 20 -22.55 -14.11 -11.61
N GLN A 21 -23.67 -13.68 -12.17
CA GLN A 21 -24.09 -12.27 -12.12
C GLN A 21 -24.27 -11.75 -10.68
N LYS A 22 -24.84 -12.56 -9.78
CA LYS A 22 -24.96 -12.22 -8.35
C LYS A 22 -23.59 -12.08 -7.66
N LYS A 23 -22.63 -12.94 -8.02
CA LYS A 23 -21.24 -12.83 -7.53
C LYS A 23 -20.57 -11.57 -8.05
N ASP A 24 -20.74 -11.25 -9.33
CA ASP A 24 -20.14 -10.08 -9.97
C ASP A 24 -20.69 -8.77 -9.36
N GLN A 25 -22.01 -8.70 -9.11
CA GLN A 25 -22.62 -7.57 -8.39
C GLN A 25 -22.14 -7.43 -6.95
N LEU A 26 -22.00 -8.54 -6.22
CA LEU A 26 -21.44 -8.53 -4.87
C LEU A 26 -19.99 -8.07 -4.86
N LEU A 27 -19.19 -8.54 -5.82
CA LEU A 27 -17.81 -8.15 -5.99
C LEU A 27 -17.70 -6.64 -6.30
N GLU A 28 -18.52 -6.13 -7.22
CA GLU A 28 -18.59 -4.69 -7.54
C GLU A 28 -19.02 -3.83 -6.33
N THR A 29 -19.97 -4.33 -5.53
CA THR A 29 -20.41 -3.68 -4.29
C THR A 29 -19.33 -3.68 -3.22
N VAL A 30 -18.57 -4.77 -3.10
CA VAL A 30 -17.46 -4.89 -2.13
C VAL A 30 -16.28 -4.02 -2.58
N MET A 31 -15.95 -4.00 -3.87
CA MET A 31 -14.89 -3.19 -4.45
C MET A 31 -15.20 -1.68 -4.39
N SER A 32 -16.46 -1.28 -4.54
CA SER A 32 -16.86 0.14 -4.39
C SER A 32 -16.82 0.62 -2.94
N ARG A 33 -17.07 -0.27 -1.96
CA ARG A 33 -17.04 0.07 -0.53
C ARG A 33 -15.65 -0.04 0.09
N LEU A 34 -14.82 -0.97 -0.39
CA LEU A 34 -13.47 -1.23 0.08
C LEU A 34 -12.55 -1.35 -1.14
N PRO A 35 -12.11 -0.22 -1.72
CA PRO A 35 -11.28 -0.23 -2.93
C PRO A 35 -9.97 -1.00 -2.74
N GLY A 36 -9.51 -1.18 -1.50
CA GLY A 36 -8.37 -2.02 -1.14
C GLY A 36 -8.47 -3.47 -1.64
N LEU A 37 -9.68 -4.04 -1.69
CA LEU A 37 -9.90 -5.44 -2.09
C LEU A 37 -9.82 -5.65 -3.60
N LEU A 38 -9.98 -4.61 -4.41
CA LEU A 38 -9.73 -4.67 -5.86
C LEU A 38 -8.28 -5.08 -6.14
N PHE A 39 -7.35 -4.68 -5.27
CA PHE A 39 -5.93 -4.96 -5.48
C PHE A 39 -5.55 -6.40 -5.11
N ASP A 40 -6.24 -7.04 -4.16
CA ASP A 40 -6.09 -8.48 -3.91
C ASP A 40 -6.54 -9.28 -5.15
N VAL A 41 -7.60 -8.83 -5.81
CA VAL A 41 -8.09 -9.43 -7.06
C VAL A 41 -7.12 -9.19 -8.23
N LEU A 42 -6.55 -7.99 -8.34
CA LEU A 42 -5.54 -7.66 -9.36
C LEU A 42 -4.21 -8.39 -9.12
N ALA A 43 -3.81 -8.62 -7.86
CA ALA A 43 -2.62 -9.39 -7.50
C ALA A 43 -2.78 -10.90 -7.77
N LEU A 44 -4.01 -11.42 -7.84
CA LEU A 44 -4.30 -12.79 -8.26
C LEU A 44 -4.31 -12.95 -9.79
N GLN A 45 -4.24 -11.85 -10.55
CA GLN A 45 -4.06 -11.88 -12.00
C GLN A 45 -2.55 -11.93 -12.31
N ASP A 46 -2.06 -13.16 -12.44
CA ASP A 46 -0.68 -13.58 -12.70
C ASP A 46 0.15 -12.61 -13.58
N PRO A 47 1.13 -11.87 -13.01
CA PRO A 47 2.15 -11.22 -13.80
C PRO A 47 3.22 -12.25 -14.14
N SER A 48 3.20 -12.70 -15.39
CA SER A 48 4.26 -13.46 -16.04
C SER A 48 5.65 -12.93 -15.65
N GLN A 49 6.47 -13.83 -15.12
CA GLN A 49 7.82 -13.60 -14.61
C GLN A 49 8.76 -13.03 -15.69
N THR A 50 9.34 -11.85 -15.43
CA THR A 50 10.47 -11.31 -16.19
C THR A 50 11.74 -11.36 -15.32
N PRO A 51 12.96 -11.50 -15.90
CA PRO A 51 14.18 -11.68 -15.13
C PRO A 51 14.50 -10.42 -14.31
N GLN A 52 14.94 -10.65 -13.07
CA GLN A 52 15.17 -9.64 -12.04
C GLN A 52 16.30 -8.66 -12.44
N PRO A 53 16.11 -7.34 -12.31
CA PRO A 53 17.22 -6.40 -12.36
C PRO A 53 18.09 -6.56 -11.11
N GLU A 54 19.39 -6.37 -11.28
CA GLU A 54 20.43 -6.54 -10.25
C GLU A 54 20.18 -5.61 -9.04
N ASN A 55 20.40 -6.14 -7.83
CA ASN A 55 20.17 -5.44 -6.56
C ASN A 55 21.11 -4.24 -6.41
N ILE A 56 20.65 -3.05 -6.81
CA ILE A 56 21.42 -1.79 -6.89
C ILE A 56 22.19 -1.47 -5.59
N TYR A 57 21.70 -1.92 -4.43
CA TYR A 57 22.28 -1.62 -3.13
C TYR A 57 23.01 -2.81 -2.47
N ASN A 58 23.11 -3.98 -3.13
CA ASN A 58 23.74 -5.19 -2.57
C ASN A 58 23.32 -5.53 -1.14
N LEU A 59 22.05 -5.26 -0.79
CA LEU A 59 21.53 -5.54 0.54
C LEU A 59 21.21 -7.03 0.66
N HIS A 60 21.99 -7.76 1.46
CA HIS A 60 21.85 -9.21 1.64
C HIS A 60 20.49 -9.65 2.20
N TRP A 61 19.77 -8.74 2.86
CA TRP A 61 18.46 -8.99 3.47
C TRP A 61 17.27 -8.54 2.58
N CYS A 62 17.54 -7.97 1.41
CA CYS A 62 16.51 -7.50 0.48
C CYS A 62 16.34 -8.45 -0.70
N THR A 63 15.08 -8.75 -1.04
CA THR A 63 14.74 -9.51 -2.25
C THR A 63 13.84 -8.74 -3.22
N CYS A 64 13.30 -7.58 -2.83
CA CYS A 64 12.42 -6.78 -3.68
C CYS A 64 13.16 -5.67 -4.45
N ASN A 65 14.48 -5.51 -4.26
CA ASN A 65 15.35 -4.49 -4.87
C ASN A 65 14.95 -3.01 -4.66
N ASN A 66 13.91 -2.75 -3.86
CA ASN A 66 13.44 -1.40 -3.54
C ASN A 66 13.83 -0.94 -2.13
N CYS A 67 14.42 -1.82 -1.31
CA CYS A 67 14.86 -1.43 0.04
C CYS A 67 16.16 -0.61 -0.03
N ARG A 68 16.39 0.21 0.98
CA ARG A 68 17.66 0.91 1.20
C ARG A 68 18.16 0.63 2.63
N GLU A 69 19.42 0.96 2.87
CA GLU A 69 20.03 0.79 4.19
C GLU A 69 19.24 1.55 5.28
N MET A 70 19.21 0.99 6.48
CA MET A 70 18.54 1.57 7.65
C MET A 70 19.53 1.65 8.80
N ASP A 71 19.36 2.65 9.67
CA ASP A 71 20.30 2.90 10.78
C ASP A 71 20.29 1.78 11.82
N SER A 72 19.17 1.06 11.97
CA SER A 72 19.02 -0.02 12.93
C SER A 72 18.68 -1.35 12.27
N ASP A 73 19.21 -2.44 12.84
CA ASP A 73 18.96 -3.81 12.36
C ASP A 73 17.48 -4.18 12.38
N ILE A 74 16.75 -3.68 13.38
CA ILE A 74 15.32 -3.93 13.55
C ILE A 74 14.52 -3.33 12.37
N GLU A 75 15.01 -2.23 11.78
CA GLU A 75 14.38 -1.56 10.64
C GLU A 75 14.74 -2.18 9.27
N ARG A 76 15.67 -3.14 9.22
CA ARG A 76 16.09 -3.85 8.00
C ARG A 76 15.04 -4.90 7.58
N LEU A 77 13.81 -4.46 7.35
CA LEU A 77 12.68 -5.30 6.97
C LEU A 77 12.34 -5.15 5.47
N CYS A 78 12.23 -6.27 4.77
CA CYS A 78 11.83 -6.36 3.36
C CYS A 78 10.45 -7.02 3.24
N CYS A 79 9.69 -6.68 2.20
CA CYS A 79 8.37 -7.27 1.91
C CYS A 79 8.47 -8.72 1.40
N ARG A 80 9.66 -9.12 0.92
CA ARG A 80 9.95 -10.45 0.37
C ARG A 80 9.13 -10.84 -0.88
N VAL A 81 8.56 -9.86 -1.56
CA VAL A 81 7.83 -10.03 -2.83
C VAL A 81 8.74 -9.68 -4.01
N ALA A 82 8.37 -10.10 -5.22
CA ALA A 82 9.02 -9.71 -6.46
C ALA A 82 9.16 -8.17 -6.58
N PRO A 83 10.19 -7.67 -7.30
CA PRO A 83 10.44 -6.23 -7.45
C PRO A 83 9.30 -5.41 -8.05
N ASP A 84 8.45 -6.04 -8.86
CA ASP A 84 7.32 -5.39 -9.52
C ASP A 84 6.10 -5.27 -8.59
N ASP A 85 5.86 -6.30 -7.78
CA ASP A 85 4.77 -6.35 -6.78
C ASP A 85 5.21 -5.85 -5.40
N CYS A 86 6.25 -5.01 -5.35
CA CYS A 86 6.72 -4.45 -4.10
C CYS A 86 5.65 -3.53 -3.49
N ILE A 87 5.42 -3.62 -2.18
CA ILE A 87 4.45 -2.78 -1.46
C ILE A 87 4.71 -1.28 -1.69
N SER A 88 5.98 -0.87 -1.80
CA SER A 88 6.35 0.50 -2.15
C SER A 88 6.04 0.91 -3.59
N LYS A 89 5.46 0.07 -4.44
CA LYS A 89 5.01 0.42 -5.80
C LYS A 89 3.51 0.28 -5.97
N MET A 90 2.84 -0.35 -5.01
CA MET A 90 1.40 -0.55 -5.06
C MET A 90 0.65 0.79 -5.02
N ALA A 91 -0.48 0.84 -5.72
CA ALA A 91 -1.37 2.00 -5.77
C ALA A 91 -1.83 2.46 -4.38
N TYR A 92 -1.97 1.53 -3.42
CA TYR A 92 -2.36 1.86 -2.04
C TYR A 92 -1.38 2.83 -1.38
N MET A 93 -0.07 2.68 -1.69
CA MET A 93 0.93 3.60 -1.18
C MET A 93 0.71 5.02 -1.69
N ASP A 94 0.36 5.17 -2.97
CA ASP A 94 0.11 6.49 -3.56
C ASP A 94 -1.19 7.10 -3.05
N TYR A 95 -2.30 6.36 -3.10
CA TYR A 95 -3.62 6.92 -2.80
C TYR A 95 -3.91 7.11 -1.32
N TYR A 96 -3.42 6.23 -0.45
CA TYR A 96 -3.78 6.29 0.97
C TYR A 96 -2.64 6.78 1.82
N ILE A 97 -1.40 6.36 1.54
CA ILE A 97 -0.30 6.62 2.47
C ILE A 97 0.44 7.92 2.17
N ILE A 98 0.57 8.28 0.90
CA ILE A 98 1.43 9.38 0.45
C ILE A 98 0.61 10.57 -0.08
N ASP A 99 -0.65 10.40 -0.48
CA ASP A 99 -1.48 11.52 -0.94
C ASP A 99 -1.64 12.60 0.14
N GLU A 100 -1.22 13.83 -0.19
CA GLU A 100 -1.27 14.95 0.74
C GLU A 100 -2.69 15.35 1.13
N GLY A 101 -3.66 15.19 0.23
CA GLY A 101 -5.06 15.49 0.49
C GLY A 101 -5.62 14.55 1.56
N VAL A 102 -5.37 13.25 1.42
CA VAL A 102 -5.74 12.23 2.40
C VAL A 102 -5.05 12.49 3.74
N LEU A 103 -3.73 12.72 3.76
CA LEU A 103 -3.01 12.98 5.01
C LEU A 103 -3.47 14.25 5.71
N ARG A 104 -3.83 15.29 4.96
CA ARG A 104 -4.40 16.54 5.50
C ARG A 104 -5.79 16.31 6.10
N LEU A 105 -6.65 15.56 5.42
CA LEU A 105 -7.98 15.21 5.93
C LEU A 105 -7.90 14.36 7.19
N VAL A 106 -7.07 13.30 7.17
CA VAL A 106 -6.83 12.43 8.33
C VAL A 106 -6.35 13.28 9.50
N ARG A 107 -5.30 14.10 9.30
CA ARG A 107 -4.80 15.00 10.34
C ARG A 107 -5.88 15.92 10.89
N ALA A 108 -6.68 16.56 10.03
CA ALA A 108 -7.74 17.45 10.46
C ALA A 108 -8.77 16.72 11.34
N ALA A 109 -9.17 15.51 10.94
CA ALA A 109 -10.06 14.67 11.74
C ALA A 109 -9.45 14.29 13.11
N TRP A 110 -8.16 13.93 13.15
CA TRP A 110 -7.48 13.67 14.43
C TRP A 110 -7.39 14.93 15.31
N ASN A 111 -7.02 16.07 14.73
CA ASN A 111 -6.93 17.32 15.48
C ASN A 111 -8.29 17.75 16.04
N ASP A 112 -9.38 17.54 15.29
CA ASP A 112 -10.75 17.80 15.76
C ASP A 112 -11.15 16.88 16.93
N ILE A 113 -10.94 15.56 16.80
CA ILE A 113 -11.24 14.57 17.85
C ILE A 113 -10.49 14.89 19.16
N PHE A 114 -9.25 15.35 19.06
CA PHE A 114 -8.39 15.61 20.23
C PHE A 114 -8.31 17.08 20.61
N ALA A 115 -9.08 17.96 19.96
CA ALA A 115 -9.05 19.42 20.14
C ALA A 115 -7.62 20.01 20.15
N ILE A 116 -6.80 19.58 19.18
CA ILE A 116 -5.41 20.02 19.02
C ILE A 116 -5.36 21.21 18.05
N ASP A 117 -4.85 22.35 18.51
CA ASP A 117 -4.63 23.50 17.65
C ASP A 117 -3.56 23.21 16.58
N ASP A 118 -3.90 23.54 15.34
CA ASP A 118 -3.04 23.28 14.20
C ASP A 118 -2.04 24.43 13.99
N ALA A 119 -0.94 24.38 14.74
CA ALA A 119 0.17 25.32 14.55
C ALA A 119 0.92 25.04 13.23
N GLN A 120 0.78 25.96 12.28
CA GLN A 120 1.34 25.89 10.92
C GLN A 120 2.74 26.50 10.85
N GLU A 121 3.69 25.98 11.64
CA GLU A 121 5.08 26.37 11.47
C GLU A 121 5.68 25.79 10.18
N PRO A 122 6.49 26.55 9.43
CA PRO A 122 7.15 26.06 8.22
C PRO A 122 7.99 24.80 8.49
N GLY A 123 7.79 23.73 7.73
CA GLY A 123 8.51 22.46 7.87
C GLY A 123 7.93 21.48 8.91
N VAL A 124 7.09 21.94 9.84
CA VAL A 124 6.39 21.06 10.80
C VAL A 124 5.36 20.19 10.09
N GLN A 125 4.77 20.69 9.00
CA GLN A 125 3.82 19.96 8.16
C GLN A 125 4.42 18.68 7.56
N GLN A 126 5.64 18.73 7.00
CA GLN A 126 6.28 17.57 6.37
C GLN A 126 6.56 16.45 7.38
N ARG A 127 6.99 16.83 8.59
CA ARG A 127 7.15 15.89 9.69
C ARG A 127 5.82 15.26 10.11
N GLN A 128 4.76 16.05 10.21
CA GLN A 128 3.43 15.56 10.56
C GLN A 128 2.87 14.61 9.49
N TYR A 129 3.06 14.92 8.21
CA TYR A 129 2.69 14.02 7.11
C TYR A 129 3.45 12.71 7.14
N ARG A 130 4.77 12.70 7.42
CA ARG A 130 5.50 11.44 7.66
C ARG A 130 4.89 10.61 8.77
N HIS A 131 4.62 11.23 9.93
CA HIS A 131 4.07 10.50 11.07
C HIS A 131 2.64 10.00 10.82
N ALA A 132 1.82 10.77 10.10
CA ALA A 132 0.49 10.34 9.67
C ALA A 132 0.59 9.15 8.70
N ALA A 133 1.45 9.23 7.69
CA ALA A 133 1.71 8.16 6.73
C ALA A 133 2.18 6.86 7.41
N TYR A 134 3.10 6.95 8.38
CA TYR A 134 3.54 5.78 9.15
C TYR A 134 2.39 5.12 9.91
N ARG A 135 1.56 5.92 10.59
CA ARG A 135 0.39 5.41 11.33
C ARG A 135 -0.62 4.77 10.39
N GLN A 136 -0.87 5.39 9.25
CA GLN A 136 -1.83 4.91 8.27
C GLN A 136 -1.36 3.61 7.62
N PHE A 137 -0.06 3.48 7.32
CA PHE A 137 0.51 2.23 6.82
C PHE A 137 0.33 1.10 7.83
N VAL A 138 0.66 1.37 9.09
CA VAL A 138 0.52 0.38 10.16
C VAL A 138 -0.94 -0.02 10.36
N LEU A 139 -1.86 0.95 10.33
CA LEU A 139 -3.29 0.69 10.42
C LEU A 139 -3.80 -0.16 9.25
N TRP A 140 -3.32 0.11 8.04
CA TRP A 140 -3.68 -0.65 6.85
C TRP A 140 -3.18 -2.11 6.94
N GLN A 141 -1.90 -2.31 7.26
CA GLN A 141 -1.28 -3.63 7.22
C GLN A 141 -1.59 -4.49 8.45
N HIS A 142 -1.72 -3.86 9.62
CA HIS A 142 -1.83 -4.56 10.91
C HIS A 142 -3.14 -4.27 11.66
N GLY A 143 -3.99 -3.39 11.14
CA GLY A 143 -5.19 -2.95 11.84
C GLY A 143 -4.87 -2.10 13.08
N CYS A 144 -5.83 -2.02 13.99
CA CYS A 144 -5.71 -1.23 15.21
C CYS A 144 -4.73 -1.88 16.19
N LEU A 145 -3.54 -1.30 16.33
CA LEU A 145 -2.60 -1.68 17.39
C LEU A 145 -3.03 -1.08 18.73
N ARG A 146 -3.11 -1.91 19.77
CA ARG A 146 -3.34 -1.44 21.16
C ARG A 146 -2.12 -0.66 21.67
N GLN A 147 -2.33 0.14 22.71
CA GLN A 147 -1.27 0.95 23.31
C GLN A 147 -0.03 0.11 23.66
N GLY A 148 1.15 0.62 23.31
CA GLY A 148 2.43 -0.05 23.56
C GLY A 148 2.88 -1.03 22.48
N ASN A 149 1.99 -1.51 21.60
CA ASN A 149 2.39 -2.37 20.49
C ASN A 149 2.86 -1.53 19.29
N ARG A 150 4.17 -1.51 19.03
CA ARG A 150 4.76 -0.83 17.87
C ARG A 150 5.28 -1.86 16.89
N VAL A 151 4.92 -1.71 15.63
CA VAL A 151 5.40 -2.57 14.53
C VAL A 151 6.34 -1.77 13.63
N VAL A 152 7.34 -2.45 13.09
CA VAL A 152 8.33 -1.88 12.18
C VAL A 152 7.75 -1.85 10.77
N ILE A 153 7.91 -0.71 10.09
CA ILE A 153 7.53 -0.56 8.68
C ILE A 153 8.70 -1.01 7.80
N PRO A 154 8.47 -1.76 6.71
CA PRO A 154 9.53 -2.17 5.79
C PRO A 154 10.34 -1.00 5.22
N SER A 155 11.64 -1.22 5.00
CA SER A 155 12.59 -0.18 4.57
C SER A 155 12.15 0.54 3.29
N HIS A 156 11.74 -0.19 2.25
CA HIS A 156 11.27 0.40 0.98
C HIS A 156 10.08 1.35 1.18
N CYS A 157 9.16 1.01 2.08
CA CYS A 157 8.01 1.86 2.43
C CYS A 157 8.45 3.10 3.20
N VAL A 158 9.32 2.95 4.20
CA VAL A 158 9.86 4.08 4.99
C VAL A 158 10.59 5.07 4.09
N TRP A 159 11.46 4.57 3.20
CA TRP A 159 12.20 5.41 2.28
C TRP A 159 11.31 6.11 1.28
N ARG A 160 10.25 5.46 0.77
CA ARG A 160 9.26 6.11 -0.10
C ARG A 160 8.58 7.28 0.63
N ILE A 161 8.13 7.08 1.87
CA ILE A 161 7.52 8.13 2.68
C ILE A 161 8.51 9.27 2.95
N ARG A 162 9.76 8.96 3.31
CA ARG A 162 10.81 9.97 3.58
C ARG A 162 11.18 10.76 2.32
N SER A 163 11.17 10.14 1.14
CA SER A 163 11.46 10.85 -0.11
C SER A 163 10.34 11.79 -0.53
N THR A 164 9.07 11.41 -0.30
CA THR A 164 7.94 12.32 -0.57
C THR A 164 7.89 13.46 0.44
N PHE A 165 8.18 13.16 1.70
CA PHE A 165 8.14 14.11 2.80
C PHE A 165 9.52 14.36 3.40
N PRO A 166 10.42 15.08 2.70
CA PRO A 166 11.80 15.26 3.17
C PRO A 166 11.87 16.06 4.47
N ASP A 167 12.93 15.84 5.24
CA ASP A 167 13.28 16.70 6.36
C ASP A 167 14.22 17.82 5.85
N PRO A 168 13.96 19.11 6.13
CA PRO A 168 14.85 20.20 5.72
C PRO A 168 16.29 20.04 6.20
N ARG A 169 16.51 19.33 7.32
CA ARG A 169 17.84 19.07 7.88
C ARG A 169 18.36 17.67 7.55
N GLY A 170 17.61 16.86 6.80
CA GLY A 170 17.99 15.49 6.44
C GLY A 170 18.09 14.50 7.60
N HIS A 171 17.71 14.89 8.82
CA HIS A 171 17.82 14.04 10.00
C HIS A 171 16.50 13.33 10.28
N PHE A 172 16.48 12.01 10.07
CA PHE A 172 15.33 11.18 10.45
C PHE A 172 15.62 10.45 11.75
N THR A 173 14.67 10.46 12.68
CA THR A 173 14.73 9.58 13.85
C THR A 173 14.25 8.19 13.46
N GLY A 174 15.06 7.17 13.72
CA GLY A 174 14.68 5.76 13.55
C GLY A 174 13.65 5.26 14.57
N PHE A 175 13.31 3.98 14.45
CA PHE A 175 12.34 3.28 15.28
C PHE A 175 12.78 3.27 16.76
N ARG A 176 11.89 3.76 17.63
CA ARG A 176 12.07 3.72 19.08
C ARG A 176 11.21 2.61 19.66
N VAL A 177 11.86 1.57 20.16
CA VAL A 177 11.19 0.52 20.94
C VAL A 177 10.64 1.17 22.21
N HIS A 178 9.36 0.98 22.51
CA HIS A 178 8.88 1.27 23.86
C HIS A 178 9.38 0.13 24.75
N CYS A 179 10.44 0.39 25.52
CA CYS A 179 10.57 -0.35 26.78
C CYS A 179 9.42 0.13 27.67
N LEU A 180 8.46 -0.75 27.94
CA LEU A 180 7.79 -0.67 29.23
C LEU A 180 8.90 -0.98 30.24
N ALA A 181 9.39 0.04 30.94
CA ALA A 181 10.18 -0.19 32.12
C ALA A 181 9.34 -1.10 33.03
N ALA A 182 9.87 -2.29 33.33
CA ALA A 182 9.34 -3.19 34.32
C ALA A 182 9.47 -2.59 35.73
#